data_AF-A0A4P9XJ96-F1
#
_entry.id   AF-A0A4P9XJ96-F1
#
_cell.length_a   1.000
_cell.length_b   1.000
_cell.length_c   1.000
_cell.angle_alpha   90.00
_cell.angle_beta   90.00
_cell.angle_gamma   90.00
#
_symmetry.space_group_name_H-M   'P 1'
#
loop_
_entity.id
_entity.type
_entity.pdbx_description
1 polymer ?
#
loop_
_entity_poly.entity_id
_entity_poly.type
_entity_poly.pdbx_seq_one_letter_code
_entity_poly.pdbx_strand_id
1 'polypeptide(L)'
;AEKLQPQIIDWLLDALLMHASSNLASASESANDATDAPENHGSSSLLLRQLRWLEVVVDPDQLAEKLSETLQMAPANVQRDIIVSLPEILGDMLPESLLEELLRIVNEHTSLTTAAVDALSELRIPGAAQERLQRDVCALLRYAHGDELPVLLRFLLSTASADNATEVVQLVRKSLDLRQIARISKSKHGDTPETVLVDMLRSCLQRYSYLADAWLQVLLQATEREEPMILDIVVCYLLQPKARKKVEALTRRHIGSGRFSASLFTECITNHGEALRGSFADMLLMAEVLLRKPALTQSGKIADASMAMYVALFRVADPYHRQEVIVSLVTHVGSGIISFQIALFLSLLLLSAVKP
;
A
#
# COMPACT_ATOMS: atom_id res chain seq x y z
N ALA A 1 21.42 38.99 -3.13
CA ALA A 1 20.83 37.67 -2.85
C ALA A 1 21.57 36.58 -3.62
N GLU A 2 21.65 36.67 -4.95
CA GLU A 2 22.25 35.64 -5.82
C GLU A 2 23.68 35.23 -5.45
N LYS A 3 24.57 36.16 -5.11
CA LYS A 3 25.95 35.82 -4.71
C LYS A 3 26.11 35.21 -3.32
N LEU A 4 25.11 35.37 -2.44
CA LEU A 4 25.19 34.95 -1.03
C LEU A 4 24.56 33.58 -0.81
N GLN A 5 23.57 33.21 -1.62
CA GLN A 5 22.85 31.95 -1.43
C GLN A 5 23.78 30.72 -1.47
N PRO A 6 24.71 30.56 -2.44
CA PRO A 6 25.59 29.40 -2.45
C PRO A 6 26.49 29.31 -1.21
N GLN A 7 27.00 30.45 -0.73
CA GLN A 7 27.83 30.50 0.48
C GLN A 7 27.05 30.14 1.75
N ILE A 8 25.79 30.55 1.83
CA ILE A 8 24.90 30.24 2.96
C ILE A 8 24.54 28.75 2.95
N ILE A 9 24.25 28.18 1.78
CA ILE A 9 23.97 26.75 1.62
C ILE A 9 25.16 25.92 2.07
N ASP A 10 26.37 26.26 1.60
CA ASP A 10 27.61 25.58 1.96
C ASP A 10 27.84 25.62 3.48
N TRP A 11 27.70 26.80 4.09
CA TRP A 11 27.81 26.96 5.54
C TRP A 11 26.75 26.16 6.32
N LEU A 12 25.51 26.11 5.84
CA LEU A 12 24.43 25.37 6.49
C LEU A 12 24.69 23.85 6.47
N LEU A 13 25.20 23.33 5.36
CA LEU A 13 25.54 21.90 5.22
C LEU A 13 26.77 21.52 6.04
N ASP A 14 27.79 22.38 6.10
CA ASP A 14 28.94 22.20 6.99
C ASP A 14 28.52 22.25 8.46
N ALA A 15 27.67 23.21 8.84
CA ALA A 15 27.13 23.30 10.20
C ALA A 15 26.34 22.04 10.57
N LEU A 16 25.58 21.48 9.63
CA LEU A 16 24.84 20.24 9.83
C LEU A 16 25.79 19.06 10.16
N LEU A 17 26.91 18.92 9.45
CA LEU A 17 27.93 17.89 9.75
C LEU A 17 28.62 18.13 11.09
N MET A 18 28.93 19.39 11.41
CA MET A 18 29.55 19.77 12.68
C MET A 18 28.64 19.47 13.88
N HIS A 19 27.34 19.74 13.76
CA HIS A 19 26.38 19.40 14.81
C HIS A 19 26.14 17.89 14.90
N ALA A 20 26.12 17.18 13.77
CA ALA A 20 25.97 15.73 13.75
C ALA A 20 27.12 15.02 14.48
N SER A 21 28.36 15.46 14.27
CA SER A 21 29.56 14.90 14.91
C SER A 21 29.65 15.24 16.41
N SER A 22 29.32 16.46 16.81
CA SER A 22 29.25 16.87 18.22
C SER A 22 28.19 16.09 19.02
N ASN A 23 27.05 15.80 18.38
CA ASN A 23 26.00 14.99 18.98
C ASN A 23 26.41 13.52 19.15
N LEU A 24 27.20 12.95 18.23
CA LEU A 24 27.78 11.61 18.43
C LEU A 24 28.77 11.57 19.60
N ALA A 25 29.59 12.61 19.75
CA ALA A 25 30.58 12.70 20.84
C ALA A 25 29.89 12.77 22.22
N SER A 26 28.88 13.61 22.37
CA SER A 26 28.10 13.73 23.61
C SER A 26 27.24 12.50 23.94
N ALA A 27 26.75 11.77 22.92
CA ALA A 27 26.05 10.49 23.12
C ALA A 27 26.99 9.37 23.62
N SER A 28 28.27 9.39 23.20
CA SER A 28 29.27 8.41 23.64
C SER A 28 29.74 8.62 25.09
N GLU A 29 29.70 9.86 25.61
CA GLU A 29 30.04 10.18 27.00
C GLU A 29 28.90 9.91 28.00
N SER A 30 27.65 9.88 27.53
CA SER A 30 26.43 9.68 28.34
C SER A 30 25.95 8.22 28.39
N ALA A 31 26.61 7.29 27.71
CA ALA A 31 26.26 5.87 27.68
C ALA A 31 26.38 5.12 29.04
N ASN A 32 26.78 5.80 30.13
CA ASN A 32 26.82 5.24 31.47
C ASN A 32 25.57 5.52 32.32
N ASP A 33 24.58 6.27 31.82
CA ASP A 33 23.33 6.50 32.57
C ASP A 33 22.11 6.26 31.67
N ALA A 34 21.54 5.07 31.79
CA ALA A 34 20.36 4.65 31.06
C ALA A 34 19.10 5.17 31.77
N THR A 35 18.53 6.28 31.32
CA THR A 35 17.07 6.51 31.26
C THR A 35 16.76 7.79 30.49
N ASP A 36 15.96 7.66 29.42
CA ASP A 36 15.20 8.72 28.74
C ASP A 36 15.95 10.01 28.36
N ALA A 37 16.87 9.94 27.40
CA ALA A 37 17.29 11.13 26.65
C ALA A 37 16.27 11.41 25.52
N PRO A 38 15.73 12.64 25.41
CA PRO A 38 14.82 12.99 24.32
C PRO A 38 15.59 12.91 23.00
N GLU A 39 14.98 12.30 21.99
CA GLU A 39 15.56 12.16 20.66
C GLU A 39 15.93 13.55 20.10
N ASN A 40 17.23 13.86 20.04
CA ASN A 40 17.79 15.15 19.61
C ASN A 40 17.69 15.36 18.07
N HIS A 41 16.58 14.95 17.45
CA HIS A 41 16.25 15.17 16.03
C HIS A 41 16.04 16.65 15.66
N GLY A 42 16.00 17.55 16.64
CA GLY A 42 15.63 18.95 16.44
C GLY A 42 16.63 19.76 15.61
N SER A 43 17.94 19.58 15.80
CA SER A 43 18.92 20.51 15.20
C SER A 43 19.21 20.23 13.71
N SER A 44 19.32 18.96 13.30
CA SER A 44 19.52 18.58 11.89
C SER A 44 18.29 18.94 11.05
N SER A 45 17.10 18.61 11.54
CA SER A 45 15.84 18.90 10.86
C SER A 45 15.57 20.40 10.72
N LEU A 46 15.95 21.22 11.70
CA LEU A 46 15.80 22.69 11.61
C LEU A 46 16.70 23.32 10.55
N LEU A 47 17.94 22.81 10.39
CA LEU A 47 18.86 23.28 9.35
C LEU A 47 18.38 22.86 7.96
N LEU A 48 18.00 21.59 7.77
CA LEU A 48 17.45 21.10 6.51
C LEU A 48 16.14 21.80 6.13
N ARG A 49 15.34 22.21 7.12
CA ARG A 49 14.12 22.98 6.88
C ARG A 49 14.36 24.33 6.21
N GLN A 50 15.54 24.92 6.36
CA GLN A 50 15.86 26.18 5.66
C GLN A 50 16.15 25.97 4.17
N LEU A 51 16.44 24.74 3.74
CA LEU A 51 16.75 24.38 2.36
C LEU A 51 15.52 23.87 1.58
N ARG A 52 14.43 23.59 2.29
CA ARG A 52 13.17 23.08 1.73
C ARG A 52 12.45 24.19 0.97
N TRP A 53 12.03 23.92 -0.28
CA TRP A 53 11.15 24.75 -1.10
C TRP A 53 11.74 26.13 -1.44
N LEU A 54 13.05 26.19 -1.70
CA LEU A 54 13.69 27.41 -2.17
C LEU A 54 13.08 27.85 -3.52
N GLU A 55 12.59 29.09 -3.60
CA GLU A 55 11.95 29.62 -4.81
C GLU A 55 12.89 29.67 -6.03
N VAL A 56 14.17 29.95 -5.78
CA VAL A 56 15.23 29.99 -6.81
C VAL A 56 16.50 29.40 -6.21
N VAL A 57 17.10 28.44 -6.90
CA VAL A 57 18.44 27.91 -6.60
C VAL A 57 19.41 28.52 -7.60
N VAL A 58 20.36 29.32 -7.12
CA VAL A 58 21.33 30.07 -7.95
C VAL A 58 22.30 29.12 -8.66
N ASP A 59 22.77 28.09 -7.97
CA ASP A 59 23.69 27.08 -8.50
C ASP A 59 23.23 25.67 -8.09
N PRO A 60 22.41 25.01 -8.92
CA PRO A 60 21.84 23.71 -8.59
C PRO A 60 22.89 22.58 -8.61
N ASP A 61 23.91 22.70 -9.45
CA ASP A 61 24.97 21.69 -9.57
C ASP A 61 25.85 21.72 -8.31
N GLN A 62 26.25 22.91 -7.87
CA GLN A 62 27.02 23.06 -6.62
C GLN A 62 26.23 22.56 -5.39
N LEU A 63 24.93 22.88 -5.31
CA LEU A 63 24.08 22.41 -4.22
C LEU A 63 24.03 20.87 -4.18
N ALA A 64 23.86 20.23 -5.33
CA ALA A 64 23.75 18.78 -5.40
C ALA A 64 25.07 18.06 -5.10
N GLU A 65 26.20 18.58 -5.59
CA GLU A 65 27.53 18.07 -5.23
C GLU A 65 27.74 18.15 -3.71
N LYS A 66 27.46 19.31 -3.11
CA LYS A 66 27.63 19.50 -1.66
C LYS A 66 26.66 18.61 -0.86
N LEU A 67 25.42 18.43 -1.31
CA LEU A 67 24.48 17.51 -0.67
C LEU A 67 24.94 16.06 -0.77
N SER A 68 25.52 15.64 -1.89
CA SER A 68 26.08 14.29 -2.06
C SER A 68 27.26 14.06 -1.13
N GLU A 69 28.20 15.00 -1.06
CA GLU A 69 29.33 14.95 -0.10
C GLU A 69 28.83 14.88 1.35
N THR A 70 27.87 15.74 1.69
CA THR A 70 27.27 15.79 3.03
C THR A 70 26.58 14.47 3.38
N LEU A 71 25.85 13.89 2.43
CA LEU A 71 25.17 12.61 2.61
C LEU A 71 26.17 11.48 2.88
N GLN A 72 27.30 11.45 2.17
CA GLN A 72 28.34 10.42 2.35
C GLN A 72 29.06 10.54 3.71
N MET A 73 29.23 11.76 4.23
CA MET A 73 29.94 12.00 5.50
C MET A 73 29.04 11.97 6.74
N ALA A 74 27.73 12.10 6.58
CA ALA A 74 26.78 12.17 7.68
C ALA A 74 26.54 10.81 8.37
N PRO A 75 26.20 10.80 9.67
CA PRO A 75 25.74 9.59 10.36
C PRO A 75 24.34 9.17 9.90
N ALA A 76 23.98 7.90 10.08
CA ALA A 76 22.77 7.29 9.51
C ALA A 76 21.45 8.01 9.84
N ASN A 77 21.32 8.60 11.04
CA ASN A 77 20.15 9.40 11.41
C ASN A 77 20.02 10.67 10.55
N VAL A 78 21.13 11.38 10.34
CA VAL A 78 21.18 12.60 9.53
C VAL A 78 21.10 12.26 8.04
N GLN A 79 21.69 11.15 7.60
CA GLN A 79 21.51 10.65 6.23
C GLN A 79 20.03 10.44 5.91
N ARG A 80 19.27 9.83 6.84
CA ARG A 80 17.82 9.66 6.68
C ARG A 80 17.10 11.01 6.55
N ASP A 81 17.40 11.97 7.43
CA ASP A 81 16.79 13.31 7.40
C ASP A 81 17.08 14.04 6.08
N ILE A 82 18.31 13.93 5.57
CA ILE A 82 18.71 14.48 4.26
C ILE A 82 17.88 13.82 3.16
N ILE A 83 17.89 12.48 3.06
CA ILE A 83 17.23 11.72 2.00
C ILE A 83 15.73 12.04 1.91
N VAL A 84 15.03 12.04 3.05
CA VAL A 84 13.59 12.35 3.11
C VAL A 84 13.30 13.79 2.66
N SER A 85 14.25 14.71 2.86
CA SER A 85 14.09 16.11 2.45
C SER A 85 14.48 16.38 1.00
N LEU A 86 15.15 15.45 0.30
CA LEU A 86 15.69 15.68 -1.05
C LEU A 86 14.63 16.10 -2.09
N PRO A 87 13.44 15.47 -2.17
CA PRO A 87 12.41 15.88 -3.14
C PRO A 87 12.02 17.36 -2.99
N GLU A 88 12.04 17.85 -1.75
CA GLU A 88 11.65 19.21 -1.41
C GLU A 88 12.77 20.24 -1.53
N ILE A 89 14.03 19.80 -1.45
CA ILE A 89 15.21 20.65 -1.63
C ILE A 89 15.51 20.82 -3.12
N LEU A 90 15.41 19.73 -3.89
CA LEU A 90 15.83 19.71 -5.29
C LEU A 90 14.69 19.97 -6.29
N GLY A 91 13.44 19.71 -5.90
CA GLY A 91 12.29 19.78 -6.80
C GLY A 91 12.44 18.80 -7.97
N ASP A 92 12.48 19.32 -9.20
CA ASP A 92 12.63 18.52 -10.42
C ASP A 92 14.10 18.21 -10.77
N MET A 93 15.07 18.72 -10.01
CA MET A 93 16.50 18.54 -10.27
C MET A 93 16.99 17.24 -9.62
N LEU A 94 17.65 16.36 -10.37
CA LEU A 94 18.36 15.23 -9.77
C LEU A 94 19.66 14.96 -10.52
N PRO A 95 20.78 15.54 -10.05
CA PRO A 95 22.08 15.31 -10.68
C PRO A 95 22.55 13.87 -10.53
N GLU A 96 23.34 13.42 -11.51
CA GLU A 96 23.75 12.01 -11.63
C GLU A 96 24.52 11.53 -10.39
N SER A 97 25.37 12.37 -9.79
CA SER A 97 26.15 12.04 -8.60
C SER A 97 25.27 11.66 -7.40
N LEU A 98 24.17 12.36 -7.18
CA LEU A 98 23.25 12.09 -6.08
C LEU A 98 22.32 10.91 -6.41
N LEU A 99 21.92 10.77 -7.67
CA LEU A 99 21.17 9.59 -8.13
C LEU A 99 21.98 8.31 -7.94
N GLU A 100 23.26 8.31 -8.33
CA GLU A 100 24.14 7.15 -8.15
C GLU A 100 24.32 6.79 -6.68
N GLU A 101 24.45 7.79 -5.80
CA GLU A 101 24.55 7.58 -4.35
C GLU A 101 23.27 6.98 -3.76
N LEU A 102 22.09 7.50 -4.12
CA LEU A 102 20.81 6.92 -3.67
C LEU A 102 20.62 5.50 -4.19
N LEU A 103 21.01 5.22 -5.43
CA LEU A 103 20.95 3.87 -6.00
C LEU A 103 21.94 2.91 -5.33
N ARG A 104 23.13 3.39 -4.94
CA ARG A 104 24.10 2.64 -4.13
C ARG A 104 23.47 2.24 -2.79
N ILE A 105 22.82 3.19 -2.10
CA ILE A 105 22.14 2.96 -0.82
C ILE A 105 21.06 1.87 -0.93
N VAL A 106 20.27 1.88 -2.00
CA VAL A 106 19.22 0.86 -2.27
C VAL A 106 19.85 -0.51 -2.53
N ASN A 107 20.91 -0.58 -3.32
CA ASN A 107 21.59 -1.81 -3.69
C ASN A 107 22.35 -2.45 -2.51
N GLU A 108 22.86 -1.65 -1.59
CA GLU A 108 23.53 -2.12 -0.37
C GLU A 108 22.56 -2.61 0.72
N HIS A 109 21.24 -2.48 0.51
CA HIS A 109 20.20 -2.93 1.44
C HIS A 109 20.39 -2.39 2.87
N THR A 110 20.77 -1.10 2.96
CA THR A 110 20.98 -0.43 4.25
C THR A 110 19.66 -0.10 4.95
N SER A 111 19.73 0.33 6.21
CA SER A 111 18.56 0.86 6.97
C SER A 111 17.94 2.14 6.37
N LEU A 112 18.50 2.66 5.28
CA LEU A 112 18.05 3.84 4.55
C LEU A 112 17.31 3.48 3.25
N THR A 113 17.24 2.19 2.88
CA THR A 113 16.66 1.71 1.62
C THR A 113 15.24 2.23 1.40
N THR A 114 14.37 2.16 2.42
CA THR A 114 12.99 2.63 2.31
C THR A 114 12.91 4.15 2.12
N ALA A 115 13.71 4.92 2.86
CA ALA A 115 13.78 6.37 2.69
C ALA A 115 14.29 6.76 1.29
N ALA A 116 15.30 6.04 0.79
CA ALA A 116 15.88 6.28 -0.53
C ALA A 116 14.88 5.95 -1.64
N VAL A 117 14.22 4.79 -1.59
CA VAL A 117 13.16 4.43 -2.55
C VAL A 117 12.01 5.42 -2.50
N ASP A 118 11.65 5.92 -1.32
CA ASP A 118 10.58 6.89 -1.20
C ASP A 118 10.93 8.23 -1.86
N ALA A 119 12.10 8.78 -1.54
CA ALA A 119 12.59 10.01 -2.17
C ALA A 119 12.69 9.85 -3.71
N LEU A 120 13.23 8.73 -4.17
CA LEU A 120 13.31 8.38 -5.59
C LEU A 120 11.94 8.20 -6.26
N SER A 121 10.87 7.92 -5.50
CA SER A 121 9.51 7.85 -6.03
C SER A 121 8.95 9.23 -6.38
N GLU A 122 9.43 10.28 -5.73
CA GLU A 122 8.96 11.67 -5.88
C GLU A 122 9.86 12.49 -6.81
N LEU A 123 11.11 12.07 -6.98
CA LEU A 123 12.08 12.70 -7.87
C LEU A 123 11.93 12.21 -9.32
N ARG A 124 12.34 13.05 -10.28
CA ARG A 124 12.40 12.65 -11.69
C ARG A 124 13.68 11.88 -11.99
N ILE A 125 13.52 10.60 -12.33
CA ILE A 125 14.64 9.71 -12.67
C ILE A 125 14.68 9.47 -14.19
N PRO A 126 15.87 9.48 -14.83
CA PRO A 126 16.03 9.08 -16.23
C PRO A 126 15.56 7.63 -16.48
N GLY A 127 14.96 7.37 -17.64
CA GLY A 127 14.33 6.06 -17.94
C GLY A 127 15.22 4.83 -17.71
N ALA A 128 16.48 4.87 -18.14
CA ALA A 128 17.41 3.76 -17.93
C ALA A 128 17.72 3.49 -16.44
N ALA A 129 17.84 4.56 -15.64
CA ALA A 129 18.04 4.44 -14.19
C ALA A 129 16.77 3.99 -13.48
N GLN A 130 15.59 4.43 -13.96
CA GLN A 130 14.30 3.99 -13.45
C GLN A 130 14.09 2.48 -13.66
N GLU A 131 14.41 1.96 -14.84
CA GLU A 131 14.34 0.51 -15.11
C GLU A 131 15.30 -0.29 -14.22
N ARG A 132 16.49 0.25 -13.92
CA ARG A 132 17.43 -0.36 -12.96
C ARG A 132 16.82 -0.39 -11.56
N LEU A 133 16.38 0.76 -11.05
CA LEU A 133 15.76 0.87 -9.73
C LEU A 133 14.54 -0.05 -9.61
N GLN A 134 13.71 -0.14 -10.64
CA GLN A 134 12.56 -1.03 -10.64
C GLN A 134 12.97 -2.50 -10.51
N ARG A 135 14.02 -2.94 -11.23
CA ARG A 135 14.55 -4.30 -11.08
C ARG A 135 15.08 -4.56 -9.67
N ASP A 136 15.76 -3.58 -9.08
CA ASP A 136 16.34 -3.70 -7.74
C ASP A 136 15.24 -3.75 -6.67
N VAL A 137 14.21 -2.91 -6.78
CA VAL A 137 13.03 -2.92 -5.89
C VAL A 137 12.21 -4.21 -6.06
N CYS A 138 12.09 -4.74 -7.28
CA CYS A 138 11.49 -6.05 -7.51
C CYS A 138 12.24 -7.18 -6.79
N ALA A 139 13.57 -7.12 -6.72
CA ALA A 139 14.37 -8.09 -5.97
C ALA A 139 14.18 -7.93 -4.46
N LEU A 140 14.18 -6.68 -3.97
CA LEU A 140 13.92 -6.34 -2.56
C LEU A 140 12.57 -6.85 -2.07
N LEU A 141 11.50 -6.67 -2.86
CA LEU A 141 10.15 -7.03 -2.46
C LEU A 141 10.00 -8.54 -2.14
N ARG A 142 10.87 -9.40 -2.67
CA ARG A 142 10.84 -10.84 -2.38
C ARG A 142 11.21 -11.19 -0.94
N TYR A 143 11.92 -10.29 -0.25
CA TYR A 143 12.41 -10.47 1.12
C TYR A 143 11.88 -9.40 2.08
N ALA A 144 11.11 -8.44 1.57
CA ALA A 144 10.58 -7.33 2.36
C ALA A 144 9.49 -7.78 3.34
N HIS A 145 9.53 -7.23 4.54
CA HIS A 145 8.58 -7.54 5.61
C HIS A 145 8.17 -6.29 6.39
N GLY A 146 7.01 -6.33 7.04
CA GLY A 146 6.54 -5.25 7.92
C GLY A 146 6.43 -3.90 7.22
N ASP A 147 7.14 -2.90 7.75
CA ASP A 147 7.02 -1.48 7.37
C ASP A 147 7.69 -1.14 6.03
N GLU A 148 8.46 -2.06 5.44
CA GLU A 148 9.10 -1.86 4.14
C GLU A 148 8.09 -2.03 2.99
N LEU A 149 7.12 -2.94 3.15
CA LEU A 149 6.18 -3.32 2.09
C LEU A 149 5.41 -2.13 1.50
N PRO A 150 4.81 -1.22 2.28
CA PRO A 150 4.04 -0.11 1.73
C PRO A 150 4.84 0.78 0.79
N VAL A 151 6.09 1.09 1.15
CA VAL A 151 6.96 1.98 0.36
C VAL A 151 7.37 1.31 -0.94
N LEU A 152 7.86 0.07 -0.87
CA LEU A 152 8.30 -0.67 -2.07
C LEU A 152 7.13 -0.95 -3.02
N LEU A 153 5.96 -1.32 -2.49
CA LEU A 153 4.77 -1.56 -3.29
C LEU A 153 4.25 -0.28 -3.94
N ARG A 154 4.23 0.85 -3.19
CA ARG A 154 3.84 2.15 -3.74
C ARG A 154 4.74 2.51 -4.91
N PHE A 155 6.06 2.41 -4.76
CA PHE A 155 7.01 2.69 -5.83
C PHE A 155 6.75 1.80 -7.05
N LEU A 156 6.64 0.48 -6.89
CA LEU A 156 6.44 -0.43 -8.03
C LEU A 156 5.13 -0.18 -8.76
N LEU A 157 4.05 0.10 -8.02
CA LEU A 157 2.73 0.34 -8.62
C LEU A 157 2.61 1.74 -9.23
N SER A 158 3.32 2.75 -8.71
CA SER A 158 3.30 4.11 -9.28
C SER A 158 4.20 4.25 -10.51
N THR A 159 5.26 3.44 -10.60
CA THR A 159 6.28 3.50 -11.67
C THR A 159 6.11 2.42 -12.74
N ALA A 160 5.19 1.47 -12.55
CA ALA A 160 4.86 0.49 -13.58
C ALA A 160 4.42 1.17 -14.89
N SER A 161 4.75 0.54 -16.00
CA SER A 161 4.30 0.89 -17.35
C SER A 161 3.32 -0.17 -17.85
N ALA A 162 2.68 0.07 -19.00
CA ALA A 162 1.81 -0.93 -19.61
C ALA A 162 2.57 -2.23 -19.97
N ASP A 163 3.87 -2.13 -20.28
CA ASP A 163 4.69 -3.24 -20.76
C ASP A 163 5.10 -4.20 -19.62
N ASN A 164 5.39 -3.67 -18.43
CA ASN A 164 5.80 -4.46 -17.26
C ASN A 164 4.66 -4.71 -16.26
N ALA A 165 3.47 -4.15 -16.47
CA ALA A 165 2.35 -4.21 -15.52
C ALA A 165 2.03 -5.64 -15.06
N THR A 166 2.02 -6.60 -15.98
CA THR A 166 1.69 -8.00 -15.67
C THR A 166 2.74 -8.63 -14.75
N GLU A 167 4.02 -8.36 -14.98
CA GLU A 167 5.12 -8.86 -14.15
C GLU A 167 5.06 -8.25 -12.74
N VAL A 168 4.89 -6.92 -12.65
CA VAL A 168 4.74 -6.20 -11.38
C VAL A 168 3.56 -6.78 -10.59
N VAL A 169 2.40 -6.93 -11.21
CA VAL A 169 1.21 -7.50 -10.57
C VAL A 169 1.45 -8.92 -10.05
N GLN A 170 2.09 -9.79 -10.84
CA GLN A 170 2.39 -11.15 -10.40
C GLN A 170 3.36 -11.17 -9.22
N LEU A 171 4.35 -10.27 -9.21
CA LEU A 171 5.28 -10.15 -8.11
C LEU A 171 4.54 -9.69 -6.85
N VAL A 172 3.80 -8.59 -6.92
CA VAL A 172 2.99 -8.05 -5.80
C VAL A 172 2.05 -9.13 -5.24
N ARG A 173 1.36 -9.85 -6.12
CA ARG A 173 0.46 -10.93 -5.73
C ARG A 173 1.16 -12.03 -4.93
N LYS A 174 2.41 -12.37 -5.26
CA LYS A 174 3.19 -13.41 -4.60
C LYS A 174 3.84 -12.95 -3.29
N SER A 175 4.23 -11.68 -3.22
CA SER A 175 4.93 -11.11 -2.06
C SER A 175 3.98 -10.62 -0.96
N LEU A 176 2.74 -10.26 -1.29
CA LEU A 176 1.80 -9.66 -0.34
C LEU A 176 0.87 -10.71 0.29
N ASP A 177 1.17 -11.09 1.54
CA ASP A 177 0.29 -11.93 2.37
C ASP A 177 -0.45 -11.10 3.43
N LEU A 178 -1.69 -10.73 3.10
CA LEU A 178 -2.55 -9.95 4.00
C LEU A 178 -2.82 -10.66 5.34
N ARG A 179 -2.80 -11.99 5.40
CA ARG A 179 -2.99 -12.72 6.67
C ARG A 179 -1.85 -12.47 7.63
N GLN A 180 -0.62 -12.41 7.12
CA GLN A 180 0.55 -12.12 7.96
C GLN A 180 0.52 -10.69 8.45
N ILE A 181 0.20 -9.74 7.56
CA ILE A 181 0.16 -8.31 7.89
C ILE A 181 -0.91 -8.03 8.96
N ALA A 182 -2.11 -8.57 8.81
CA ALA A 182 -3.19 -8.44 9.77
C ALA A 182 -2.84 -9.01 11.17
N ARG A 183 -2.02 -10.08 11.23
CA ARG A 183 -1.61 -10.68 12.51
C ARG A 183 -0.62 -9.82 13.28
N ILE A 184 0.30 -9.17 12.56
CA ILE A 184 1.34 -8.31 13.13
C ILE A 184 0.73 -6.98 13.55
N SER A 185 -0.25 -6.50 12.78
CA SER A 185 -0.97 -5.26 13.04
C SER A 185 -2.12 -5.44 14.04
N LYS A 186 -1.81 -5.67 15.32
CA LYS A 186 -2.77 -5.46 16.41
C LYS A 186 -2.56 -4.11 17.07
N SER A 187 -2.63 -3.04 16.28
CA SER A 187 -2.73 -1.67 16.80
C SER A 187 -4.14 -1.47 17.36
N LYS A 188 -4.26 -0.93 18.57
CA LYS A 188 -5.58 -0.61 19.13
C LYS A 188 -6.15 0.68 18.54
N HIS A 189 -5.34 1.60 18.02
CA HIS A 189 -5.74 2.94 17.57
C HIS A 189 -4.83 3.39 16.41
N GLY A 190 -5.37 3.54 15.20
CA GLY A 190 -4.68 4.09 14.03
C GLY A 190 -4.90 3.27 12.74
N ASP A 191 -4.62 3.86 11.58
CA ASP A 191 -4.57 3.14 10.31
C ASP A 191 -3.55 2.02 10.40
N THR A 192 -4.01 0.78 10.17
CA THR A 192 -3.13 -0.37 10.15
C THR A 192 -2.26 -0.34 8.88
N PRO A 193 -1.03 -0.90 8.88
CA PRO A 193 -0.27 -1.08 7.64
C PRO A 193 -1.10 -1.79 6.55
N GLU A 194 -2.04 -2.63 6.95
CA GLU A 194 -3.00 -3.24 6.04
C GLU A 194 -3.96 -2.23 5.39
N THR A 195 -4.58 -1.31 6.15
CA THR A 195 -5.48 -0.28 5.59
C THR A 195 -4.72 0.59 4.59
N VAL A 196 -3.51 1.02 4.94
CA VAL A 196 -2.64 1.82 4.05
C VAL A 196 -2.34 1.07 2.74
N LEU A 197 -2.01 -0.22 2.82
CA LEU A 197 -1.73 -1.05 1.65
C LEU A 197 -2.95 -1.22 0.74
N VAL A 198 -4.11 -1.52 1.32
CA VAL A 198 -5.36 -1.70 0.56
C VAL A 198 -5.79 -0.39 -0.08
N ASP A 199 -5.66 0.74 0.61
CA ASP A 199 -6.00 2.06 0.08
C ASP A 199 -5.05 2.50 -1.03
N MET A 200 -3.75 2.20 -0.88
CA MET A 200 -2.75 2.42 -1.93
C MET A 200 -3.05 1.56 -3.17
N LEU A 201 -3.35 0.27 -2.99
CA LEU A 201 -3.78 -0.61 -4.09
C LEU A 201 -5.04 -0.07 -4.76
N ARG A 202 -6.05 0.34 -3.99
CA ARG A 202 -7.30 0.94 -4.51
C ARG A 202 -6.99 2.15 -5.37
N SER A 203 -6.18 3.07 -4.84
CA SER A 203 -5.80 4.31 -5.53
C SER A 203 -5.03 4.04 -6.82
N CYS A 204 -4.09 3.09 -6.82
CA CYS A 204 -3.34 2.71 -8.02
C CYS A 204 -4.24 2.05 -9.07
N LEU A 205 -5.11 1.13 -8.66
CA LEU A 205 -6.06 0.48 -9.56
C LEU A 205 -7.08 1.47 -10.14
N GLN A 206 -7.50 2.48 -9.36
CA GLN A 206 -8.38 3.55 -9.82
C GLN A 206 -7.69 4.55 -10.74
N ARG A 207 -6.41 4.82 -10.54
CA ARG A 207 -5.64 5.75 -11.36
C ARG A 207 -5.14 5.14 -12.67
N TYR A 208 -4.63 3.90 -12.63
CA TYR A 208 -3.94 3.28 -13.76
C TYR A 208 -4.75 2.11 -14.35
N SER A 209 -5.35 2.32 -15.53
CA SER A 209 -6.17 1.30 -16.20
C SER A 209 -5.37 0.06 -16.62
N TYR A 210 -4.13 0.24 -17.08
CA TYR A 210 -3.26 -0.86 -17.48
C TYR A 210 -2.95 -1.81 -16.31
N LEU A 211 -2.80 -1.31 -15.08
CA LEU A 211 -2.67 -2.14 -13.88
C LEU A 211 -3.96 -2.91 -13.59
N ALA A 212 -5.12 -2.25 -13.69
CA ALA A 212 -6.40 -2.90 -13.48
C ALA A 212 -6.64 -4.05 -14.48
N ASP A 213 -6.32 -3.83 -15.76
CA ASP A 213 -6.42 -4.86 -16.79
C ASP A 213 -5.40 -6.00 -16.56
N ALA A 214 -4.16 -5.68 -16.16
CA ALA A 214 -3.15 -6.67 -15.81
C ALA A 214 -3.60 -7.55 -14.62
N TRP A 215 -4.14 -6.97 -13.56
CA TRP A 215 -4.73 -7.71 -12.44
C TRP A 215 -5.85 -8.64 -12.88
N LEU A 216 -6.77 -8.18 -13.74
CA LEU A 216 -7.82 -9.05 -14.27
C LEU A 216 -7.24 -10.21 -15.07
N GLN A 217 -6.24 -9.98 -15.91
CA GLN A 217 -5.60 -11.05 -16.69
C GLN A 217 -4.91 -12.08 -15.80
N VAL A 218 -4.14 -11.64 -14.80
CA VAL A 218 -3.47 -12.52 -13.83
C VAL A 218 -4.50 -13.36 -13.07
N LEU A 219 -5.59 -12.74 -12.61
CA LEU A 219 -6.67 -13.45 -11.92
C LEU A 219 -7.45 -14.40 -12.83
N LEU A 220 -7.60 -14.10 -14.12
CA LEU A 220 -8.24 -14.98 -15.10
C LEU A 220 -7.40 -16.21 -15.44
N GLN A 221 -6.07 -16.06 -15.40
CA GLN A 221 -5.10 -17.12 -15.66
C GLN A 221 -4.86 -18.01 -14.45
N ALA A 222 -5.10 -17.50 -13.23
CA ALA A 222 -4.99 -18.27 -12.00
C ALA A 222 -5.80 -19.57 -12.08
N THR A 223 -5.13 -20.70 -11.88
CA THR A 223 -5.74 -22.02 -12.05
C THR A 223 -6.32 -22.58 -10.75
N GLU A 224 -7.08 -23.67 -10.85
CA GLU A 224 -7.60 -24.42 -9.69
C GLU A 224 -6.50 -25.02 -8.80
N ARG A 225 -5.29 -25.20 -9.34
CA ARG A 225 -4.15 -25.81 -8.63
C ARG A 225 -3.39 -24.82 -7.76
N GLU A 226 -3.52 -23.53 -8.03
CA GLU A 226 -2.93 -22.49 -7.19
C GLU A 226 -3.76 -22.33 -5.91
N GLU A 227 -3.11 -22.11 -4.77
CA GLU A 227 -3.84 -21.76 -3.56
C GLU A 227 -4.58 -20.43 -3.72
N PRO A 228 -5.82 -20.32 -3.21
CA PRO A 228 -6.57 -19.08 -3.28
C PRO A 228 -6.06 -18.09 -2.24
N MET A 229 -5.73 -16.88 -2.70
CA MET A 229 -5.22 -15.81 -1.84
C MET A 229 -6.36 -14.87 -1.43
N ILE A 230 -6.35 -14.40 -0.17
CA ILE A 230 -7.26 -13.34 0.29
C ILE A 230 -7.12 -12.09 -0.59
N LEU A 231 -5.90 -11.78 -1.01
CA LEU A 231 -5.59 -10.68 -1.92
C LEU A 231 -6.36 -10.76 -3.25
N ASP A 232 -6.58 -11.97 -3.79
CA ASP A 232 -7.35 -12.14 -5.03
C ASP A 232 -8.79 -11.64 -4.86
N ILE A 233 -9.42 -11.93 -3.72
CA ILE A 233 -10.77 -11.47 -3.38
C ILE A 233 -10.78 -9.97 -3.11
N VAL A 234 -9.79 -9.45 -2.36
CA VAL A 234 -9.64 -8.01 -2.10
C VAL A 234 -9.56 -7.24 -3.42
N VAL A 235 -8.69 -7.65 -4.33
CA VAL A 235 -8.55 -7.01 -5.65
C VAL A 235 -9.85 -7.10 -6.45
N CYS A 236 -10.60 -8.21 -6.36
CA CYS A 236 -11.93 -8.27 -6.99
C CYS A 236 -12.87 -7.18 -6.46
N TYR A 237 -12.87 -6.89 -5.16
CA TYR A 237 -13.65 -5.77 -4.62
C TYR A 237 -13.15 -4.42 -5.11
N LEU A 238 -11.83 -4.18 -5.08
CA LEU A 238 -11.23 -2.92 -5.51
C LEU A 238 -11.47 -2.62 -7.00
N LEU A 239 -11.63 -3.66 -7.83
CA LEU A 239 -11.88 -3.54 -9.26
C LEU A 239 -13.36 -3.40 -9.63
N GLN A 240 -14.30 -3.60 -8.70
CA GLN A 240 -15.74 -3.51 -8.97
C GLN A 240 -16.15 -2.18 -9.64
N PRO A 241 -15.73 -0.99 -9.15
CA PRO A 241 -16.12 0.28 -9.75
C PRO A 241 -15.71 0.43 -11.22
N LYS A 242 -14.59 -0.18 -11.62
CA LYS A 242 -14.03 -0.08 -12.99
C LYS A 242 -14.48 -1.19 -13.92
N ALA A 243 -14.59 -2.42 -13.42
CA ALA A 243 -14.67 -3.62 -14.24
C ALA A 243 -15.80 -4.57 -13.81
N ARG A 244 -16.88 -4.05 -13.22
CA ARG A 244 -18.02 -4.78 -12.66
C ARG A 244 -18.40 -6.08 -13.39
N LYS A 245 -18.69 -6.02 -14.69
CA LYS A 245 -19.12 -7.20 -15.47
C LYS A 245 -18.02 -8.26 -15.60
N LYS A 246 -16.76 -7.84 -15.81
CA LYS A 246 -15.61 -8.75 -15.90
C LYS A 246 -15.35 -9.40 -14.55
N VAL A 247 -15.36 -8.60 -13.48
CA VAL A 247 -15.19 -9.07 -12.09
C VAL A 247 -16.30 -10.05 -11.71
N GLU A 248 -17.57 -9.75 -12.01
CA GLU A 248 -18.68 -10.68 -11.75
C GLU A 248 -18.44 -12.04 -12.43
N ALA A 249 -18.11 -12.05 -13.72
CA ALA A 249 -17.87 -13.29 -14.46
C ALA A 249 -16.67 -14.07 -13.90
N LEU A 250 -15.60 -13.37 -13.53
CA LEU A 250 -14.40 -13.93 -12.93
C LEU A 250 -14.69 -14.56 -11.57
N THR A 251 -15.38 -13.84 -10.68
CA THR A 251 -15.75 -14.32 -9.35
C THR A 251 -16.64 -15.56 -9.45
N ARG A 252 -17.64 -15.57 -10.34
CA ARG A 252 -18.49 -16.76 -10.58
C ARG A 252 -17.69 -17.95 -11.06
N ARG A 253 -16.74 -17.75 -11.98
CA ARG A 253 -15.86 -18.80 -12.49
C ARG A 253 -15.04 -19.42 -11.36
N HIS A 254 -14.41 -18.60 -10.52
CA HIS A 254 -13.59 -19.08 -9.40
C HIS A 254 -14.38 -19.72 -8.27
N ILE A 255 -15.64 -19.30 -8.06
CA ILE A 255 -16.54 -20.00 -7.13
C ILE A 255 -16.93 -21.38 -7.71
N GLY A 256 -17.29 -21.44 -8.99
CA GLY A 256 -17.68 -22.69 -9.65
C GLY A 256 -16.57 -23.74 -9.61
N SER A 257 -15.34 -23.31 -9.88
CA SER A 257 -14.13 -24.13 -9.80
C SER A 257 -13.72 -24.51 -8.38
N GLY A 258 -14.28 -23.85 -7.35
CA GLY A 258 -13.98 -24.08 -5.94
C GLY A 258 -12.75 -23.34 -5.42
N ARG A 259 -12.07 -22.53 -6.26
CA ARG A 259 -10.96 -21.66 -5.83
C ARG A 259 -11.44 -20.63 -4.82
N PHE A 260 -12.58 -19.99 -5.08
CA PHE A 260 -13.21 -19.06 -4.13
C PHE A 260 -14.30 -19.77 -3.35
N SER A 261 -14.00 -20.13 -2.10
CA SER A 261 -14.95 -20.80 -1.19
C SER A 261 -15.71 -19.79 -0.33
N ALA A 262 -16.87 -20.21 0.18
CA ALA A 262 -17.68 -19.42 1.12
C ALA A 262 -16.91 -19.08 2.41
N SER A 263 -16.04 -19.98 2.88
CA SER A 263 -15.19 -19.74 4.04
C SER A 263 -14.15 -18.65 3.77
N LEU A 264 -13.59 -18.60 2.55
CA LEU A 264 -12.59 -17.61 2.18
C LEU A 264 -13.19 -16.20 2.08
N PHE A 265 -14.43 -16.08 1.57
CA PHE A 265 -15.17 -14.81 1.63
C PHE A 265 -15.47 -14.37 3.07
N THR A 266 -15.91 -15.31 3.91
CA THR A 266 -16.14 -15.04 5.33
C THR A 266 -14.86 -14.51 5.97
N GLU A 267 -13.74 -15.24 5.81
CA GLU A 267 -12.45 -14.86 6.36
C GLU A 267 -11.99 -13.49 5.86
N CYS A 268 -12.09 -13.24 4.55
CA CYS A 268 -11.74 -11.96 3.94
C CYS A 268 -12.48 -10.80 4.63
N ILE A 269 -13.81 -10.92 4.75
CA ILE A 269 -14.64 -9.83 5.28
C ILE A 269 -14.49 -9.70 6.80
N THR A 270 -14.37 -10.81 7.53
CA THR A 270 -14.27 -10.77 9.01
C THR A 270 -12.91 -10.28 9.49
N ASN A 271 -11.84 -10.65 8.80
CA ASN A 271 -10.48 -10.39 9.28
C ASN A 271 -9.88 -9.13 8.65
N HIS A 272 -10.34 -8.73 7.46
CA HIS A 272 -9.81 -7.61 6.70
C HIS A 272 -10.87 -6.51 6.44
N GLY A 273 -12.01 -6.58 7.15
CA GLY A 273 -13.15 -5.67 6.96
C GLY A 273 -12.84 -4.20 7.29
N GLU A 274 -11.89 -3.94 8.20
CA GLU A 274 -11.44 -2.59 8.53
C GLU A 274 -10.67 -1.96 7.34
N ALA A 275 -9.71 -2.67 6.76
CA ALA A 275 -8.99 -2.25 5.55
C ALA A 275 -9.91 -2.10 4.33
N LEU A 276 -10.99 -2.88 4.29
CA LEU A 276 -11.99 -2.85 3.23
C LEU A 276 -13.17 -1.90 3.49
N ARG A 277 -13.15 -1.12 4.58
CA ARG A 277 -14.28 -0.25 4.96
C ARG A 277 -14.68 0.72 3.84
N GLY A 278 -13.70 1.28 3.14
CA GLY A 278 -13.91 2.17 1.98
C GLY A 278 -14.51 1.48 0.74
N SER A 279 -14.57 0.14 0.73
CA SER A 279 -15.13 -0.69 -0.36
C SER A 279 -16.37 -1.47 0.08
N PHE A 280 -17.05 -1.04 1.16
CA PHE A 280 -18.25 -1.74 1.66
C PHE A 280 -19.34 -1.90 0.61
N ALA A 281 -19.68 -0.82 -0.09
CA ALA A 281 -20.69 -0.84 -1.15
C ALA A 281 -20.33 -1.83 -2.28
N ASP A 282 -19.05 -1.93 -2.63
CA ASP A 282 -18.56 -2.86 -3.66
C ASP A 282 -18.66 -4.33 -3.21
N MET A 283 -18.36 -4.60 -1.94
CA MET A 283 -18.53 -5.93 -1.35
C MET A 283 -20.00 -6.36 -1.31
N LEU A 284 -20.89 -5.45 -0.89
CA LEU A 284 -22.33 -5.68 -0.87
C LEU A 284 -22.88 -5.90 -2.29
N LEU A 285 -22.47 -5.08 -3.25
CA LEU A 285 -22.86 -5.21 -4.65
C LEU A 285 -22.45 -6.56 -5.24
N MET A 286 -21.26 -7.05 -4.90
CA MET A 286 -20.83 -8.39 -5.31
C MET A 286 -21.76 -9.46 -4.74
N ALA A 287 -22.07 -9.40 -3.44
CA ALA A 287 -22.97 -10.34 -2.79
C ALA A 287 -24.36 -10.36 -3.45
N GLU A 288 -24.92 -9.17 -3.73
CA GLU A 288 -26.20 -9.00 -4.42
C GLU A 288 -26.21 -9.68 -5.79
N VAL A 289 -25.21 -9.34 -6.61
CA VAL A 289 -25.13 -9.80 -7.98
C VAL A 289 -25.01 -11.32 -8.01
N LEU A 290 -24.16 -11.90 -7.15
CA LEU A 290 -24.03 -13.36 -7.03
C LEU A 290 -25.35 -14.02 -6.67
N LEU A 291 -26.15 -13.41 -5.78
CA LEU A 291 -27.45 -13.92 -5.33
C LEU A 291 -28.56 -13.88 -6.40
N ARG A 292 -28.57 -12.87 -7.31
CA ARG A 292 -29.64 -12.73 -8.33
C ARG A 292 -29.66 -13.82 -9.39
N LYS A 293 -28.53 -14.47 -9.66
CA LYS A 293 -28.37 -15.37 -10.81
C LYS A 293 -27.70 -16.69 -10.42
N PRO A 294 -28.39 -17.60 -9.72
CA PRO A 294 -27.94 -18.97 -9.66
C PRO A 294 -28.06 -19.57 -11.06
N ALA A 295 -26.95 -19.74 -11.77
CA ALA A 295 -26.93 -20.56 -12.98
C ALA A 295 -27.37 -21.98 -12.59
N LEU A 296 -28.34 -22.54 -13.33
CA LEU A 296 -29.04 -23.80 -13.04
C LEU A 296 -28.14 -25.03 -12.77
N THR A 297 -26.84 -24.95 -13.05
CA THR A 297 -25.86 -26.03 -12.88
C THR A 297 -24.76 -25.77 -11.83
N GLN A 298 -24.67 -24.55 -11.27
CA GLN A 298 -23.63 -24.12 -10.31
C GLN A 298 -24.23 -23.52 -9.02
N SER A 299 -25.56 -23.66 -8.84
CA SER A 299 -26.36 -22.86 -7.91
C SER A 299 -25.95 -22.97 -6.44
N GLY A 300 -25.48 -24.12 -5.96
CA GLY A 300 -25.16 -24.32 -4.53
C GLY A 300 -23.98 -23.45 -4.08
N LYS A 301 -22.79 -23.66 -4.66
CA LYS A 301 -21.57 -22.95 -4.25
C LYS A 301 -21.68 -21.43 -4.36
N ILE A 302 -22.31 -20.93 -5.44
CA ILE A 302 -22.50 -19.48 -5.66
C ILE A 302 -23.45 -18.90 -4.61
N ALA A 303 -24.54 -19.60 -4.30
CA ALA A 303 -25.47 -19.17 -3.27
C ALA A 303 -24.82 -19.22 -1.89
N ASP A 304 -24.08 -20.29 -1.55
CA ASP A 304 -23.35 -20.42 -0.28
C ASP A 304 -22.32 -19.29 -0.10
N ALA A 305 -21.56 -18.97 -1.15
CA ALA A 305 -20.61 -17.86 -1.14
C ALA A 305 -21.29 -16.51 -0.92
N SER A 306 -22.38 -16.23 -1.65
CA SER A 306 -23.17 -15.00 -1.47
C SER A 306 -23.75 -14.89 -0.07
N MET A 307 -24.33 -15.97 0.47
CA MET A 307 -24.84 -16.01 1.85
C MET A 307 -23.74 -15.72 2.87
N ALA A 308 -22.58 -16.36 2.71
CA ALA A 308 -21.44 -16.13 3.58
C ALA A 308 -20.98 -14.67 3.56
N MET A 309 -20.96 -14.03 2.38
CA MET A 309 -20.65 -12.61 2.24
C MET A 309 -21.66 -11.73 3.00
N TYR A 310 -22.96 -11.95 2.79
CA TYR A 310 -24.00 -11.19 3.50
C TYR A 310 -23.90 -11.33 5.02
N VAL A 311 -23.67 -12.54 5.53
CA VAL A 311 -23.49 -12.81 6.96
C VAL A 311 -22.23 -12.13 7.49
N ALA A 312 -21.11 -12.23 6.78
CA ALA A 312 -19.87 -11.61 7.20
C ALA A 312 -19.98 -10.08 7.20
N LEU A 313 -20.55 -9.49 6.13
CA LEU A 313 -20.78 -8.04 6.03
C LEU A 313 -21.66 -7.53 7.17
N PHE A 314 -22.77 -8.21 7.46
CA PHE A 314 -23.64 -7.83 8.56
C PHE A 314 -22.93 -7.85 9.92
N ARG A 315 -22.06 -8.86 10.15
CA ARG A 315 -21.33 -9.01 11.42
C ARG A 315 -20.34 -7.88 11.66
N VAL A 316 -19.55 -7.51 10.65
CA VAL A 316 -18.50 -6.48 10.78
C VAL A 316 -18.99 -5.05 10.58
N ALA A 317 -20.13 -4.88 9.93
CA ALA A 317 -20.71 -3.58 9.65
C ALA A 317 -21.12 -2.81 10.92
N ASP A 318 -21.01 -1.48 10.84
CA ASP A 318 -21.65 -0.56 11.78
C ASP A 318 -23.19 -0.52 11.54
N PRO A 319 -23.97 0.15 12.42
CA PRO A 319 -25.42 0.16 12.30
C PRO A 319 -25.97 0.67 10.95
N TYR A 320 -25.29 1.64 10.33
CA TYR A 320 -25.70 2.18 9.03
C TYR A 320 -25.52 1.12 7.93
N HIS A 321 -24.32 0.55 7.85
CA HIS A 321 -23.99 -0.48 6.87
C HIS A 321 -24.80 -1.78 7.08
N ARG A 322 -25.17 -2.11 8.32
CA ARG A 322 -26.11 -3.21 8.61
C ARG A 322 -27.50 -2.96 8.03
N GLN A 323 -27.98 -1.71 8.08
CA GLN A 323 -29.25 -1.35 7.47
C GLN A 323 -29.20 -1.53 5.94
N GLU A 324 -28.11 -1.13 5.28
CA GLU A 324 -27.94 -1.34 3.83
C GLU A 324 -27.99 -2.83 3.46
N VAL A 325 -27.33 -3.69 4.25
CA VAL A 325 -27.37 -5.15 4.08
C VAL A 325 -28.80 -5.69 4.19
N ILE A 326 -29.57 -5.25 5.20
CA ILE A 326 -30.96 -5.67 5.37
C ILE A 326 -31.82 -5.19 4.20
N VAL A 327 -31.69 -3.93 3.79
CA VAL A 327 -32.47 -3.34 2.69
C VAL A 327 -32.21 -4.08 1.38
N SER A 328 -30.93 -4.37 1.10
CA SER A 328 -30.51 -5.17 -0.04
C SER A 328 -31.23 -6.52 -0.07
N LEU A 329 -31.27 -7.23 1.06
CA LEU A 329 -31.92 -8.54 1.16
C LEU A 329 -33.44 -8.50 1.09
N VAL A 330 -34.08 -7.50 1.71
CA VAL A 330 -35.53 -7.29 1.58
C VAL A 330 -35.90 -7.08 0.11
N THR A 331 -35.09 -6.32 -0.63
CA THR A 331 -35.28 -6.09 -2.06
C THR A 331 -35.17 -7.39 -2.85
N HIS A 332 -34.21 -8.26 -2.50
CA HIS A 332 -34.09 -9.58 -3.10
C HIS A 332 -35.31 -10.46 -2.84
N VAL A 333 -35.73 -10.60 -1.57
CA VAL A 333 -36.92 -11.40 -1.20
C VAL A 333 -38.17 -10.87 -1.92
N GLY A 334 -38.35 -9.55 -1.96
CA GLY A 334 -39.45 -8.91 -2.67
C GLY A 334 -39.46 -9.14 -4.19
N SER A 335 -38.32 -9.47 -4.79
CA SER A 335 -38.17 -9.74 -6.23
C SER A 335 -38.52 -11.19 -6.65
N GLY A 336 -38.83 -12.08 -5.71
CA GLY A 336 -39.44 -13.39 -6.03
C GLY A 336 -38.49 -14.58 -6.29
N ILE A 337 -37.21 -14.51 -5.87
CA ILE A 337 -36.26 -15.65 -5.95
C ILE A 337 -36.22 -16.37 -4.58
N ILE A 338 -37.20 -17.24 -4.34
CA ILE A 338 -37.76 -17.45 -2.99
C ILE A 338 -37.01 -18.46 -2.09
N SER A 339 -36.28 -19.45 -2.60
CA SER A 339 -35.84 -20.56 -1.73
C SER A 339 -34.67 -20.23 -0.80
N PHE A 340 -33.58 -19.66 -1.34
CA PHE A 340 -32.34 -19.41 -0.57
C PHE A 340 -32.36 -18.06 0.18
N GLN A 341 -33.08 -17.08 -0.37
CA GLN A 341 -33.10 -15.71 0.13
C GLN A 341 -33.88 -15.57 1.43
N ILE A 342 -34.97 -16.34 1.60
CA ILE A 342 -35.74 -16.37 2.85
C ILE A 342 -34.92 -16.99 3.98
N ALA A 343 -34.19 -18.08 3.72
CA ALA A 343 -33.33 -18.70 4.71
C ALA A 343 -32.21 -17.74 5.15
N LEU A 344 -31.58 -17.03 4.21
CA LEU A 344 -30.57 -16.01 4.52
C LEU A 344 -31.15 -14.84 5.31
N PHE A 345 -32.31 -14.31 4.88
CA PHE A 345 -33.00 -13.22 5.56
C PHE A 345 -33.38 -13.61 7.00
N LEU A 346 -33.94 -14.81 7.20
CA LEU A 346 -34.23 -15.35 8.53
C LEU A 346 -32.96 -15.55 9.37
N SER A 347 -31.87 -16.02 8.76
CA SER A 347 -30.58 -16.21 9.45
C SER A 347 -30.00 -14.89 9.95
N LEU A 348 -30.09 -13.82 9.15
CA LEU A 348 -29.64 -12.49 9.55
C LEU A 348 -30.58 -11.81 10.53
N LEU A 349 -31.89 -12.00 10.39
CA LEU A 349 -32.85 -11.55 11.40
C LEU A 349 -32.55 -12.20 12.76
N LEU A 350 -32.32 -13.52 12.77
CA LEU A 350 -31.89 -14.24 13.98
C LEU A 350 -30.57 -13.68 14.52
N LEU A 351 -29.59 -13.43 13.65
CA LEU A 351 -28.33 -12.80 14.05
C LEU A 351 -28.51 -11.38 14.62
N SER A 352 -29.48 -10.62 14.11
CA SER A 352 -29.79 -9.27 14.58
C SER A 352 -30.61 -9.24 15.87
N ALA A 353 -31.36 -10.32 16.14
CA ALA A 353 -32.16 -10.49 17.35
C ALA A 353 -31.33 -10.97 18.54
N VAL A 354 -30.19 -11.62 18.29
CA VAL A 354 -29.17 -11.90 19.31
C VAL A 354 -28.39 -10.62 19.56
N LYS A 355 -28.75 -9.88 20.61
CA LYS A 355 -27.89 -8.82 21.15
C LYS A 355 -26.56 -9.43 21.63
N PRO A 356 -25.44 -8.68 21.56
CA PRO A 356 -24.15 -9.13 22.08
C PRO A 356 -24.22 -9.48 23.57
#